data_AF-A0AAJ1UXQ7-F1
#
_entry.id   AF-A0AAJ1UXQ7-F1
#
_cell.length_a   1.000
_cell.length_b   1.000
_cell.length_c   1.000
_cell.angle_alpha   90.00
_cell.angle_beta   90.00
_cell.angle_gamma   90.00
#
_symmetry.space_group_name_H-M   'P 1'
#
loop_
_entity.id
_entity.type
_entity.pdbx_description
1 polymer ?
#
loop_
_entity_poly.entity_id
_entity_poly.type
_entity_poly.pdbx_seq_one_letter_code
_entity_poly.pdbx_strand_id
1 'polypeptide(L)' 'MLRGKDKFETVENCSILFIAVGAAMLTSGIGLTVLSPKGVSAVLAMLGSLISFLSTVVLIFTWLAKEFLGE' A
#
# COMPACT_ATOMS: atom_id res chain seq x y z
N MET A 1 -11.54 6.17 -11.78
CA MET A 1 -10.35 6.30 -12.66
C MET A 1 -9.73 7.67 -12.36
N LEU A 2 -8.90 7.74 -11.32
CA LEU A 2 -8.28 9.00 -10.85
C LEU A 2 -7.10 9.33 -11.78
N ARG A 3 -7.43 9.96 -12.91
CA ARG A 3 -6.45 10.36 -13.92
C ARG A 3 -5.85 11.68 -13.45
N GLY A 4 -4.66 11.62 -12.86
CA GLY A 4 -3.85 12.80 -12.57
C GLY A 4 -3.48 13.50 -13.88
N LYS A 5 -3.27 14.82 -13.81
CA LYS A 5 -2.89 15.62 -14.98
C LYS A 5 -1.56 15.15 -15.57
N ASP A 6 -0.72 14.53 -14.74
CA ASP A 6 0.58 13.96 -15.09
C ASP A 6 0.71 12.44 -14.84
N LYS A 7 1.67 11.80 -15.51
CA LYS A 7 1.92 10.35 -15.36
C LYS A 7 2.35 10.03 -13.92
N PHE A 8 3.11 10.93 -13.28
CA PHE A 8 3.56 10.80 -11.90
C PHE A 8 2.41 10.88 -10.89
N GLU A 9 1.48 11.84 -11.06
CA GLU A 9 0.31 11.96 -10.18
C GLU A 9 -0.59 10.71 -10.23
N THR A 10 -0.71 10.08 -11.40
CA THR A 10 -1.48 8.83 -11.54
C THR A 10 -0.80 7.68 -10.77
N VAL A 11 0.53 7.61 -10.77
CA VAL A 11 1.31 6.60 -10.03
C VAL A 11 1.24 6.85 -8.53
N GLU A 12 1.31 8.11 -8.09
CA GLU A 12 1.14 8.49 -6.68
C GLU A 12 -0.25 8.10 -6.18
N ASN A 13 -1.31 8.48 -6.87
CA ASN A 13 -2.68 8.13 -6.47
C ASN A 13 -2.91 6.62 -6.45
N CYS A 14 -2.34 5.88 -7.41
CA CYS A 14 -2.42 4.42 -7.44
C CYS A 14 -1.70 3.82 -6.21
N SER A 15 -0.52 4.35 -5.88
CA SER A 15 0.28 3.89 -4.74
C SER A 15 -0.43 4.17 -3.40
N ILE A 16 -1.05 5.35 -3.25
CA ILE A 16 -1.85 5.69 -2.06
C ILE A 16 -3.05 4.74 -1.93
N LEU A 17 -3.74 4.44 -3.03
CA LEU A 17 -4.84 3.47 -3.05
C LEU A 17 -4.39 2.08 -2.60
N PHE A 18 -3.25 1.62 -3.10
CA PHE A 18 -2.68 0.33 -2.70
C PHE A 18 -2.24 0.32 -1.23
N ILE A 19 -1.72 1.43 -0.69
CA ILE A 19 -1.43 1.56 0.74
C ILE A 19 -2.71 1.45 1.57
N ALA A 20 -3.79 2.12 1.14
CA ALA A 20 -5.08 2.07 1.84
C ALA A 20 -5.68 0.66 1.83
N VAL A 21 -5.62 -0.04 0.70
CA VAL A 21 -6.07 -1.43 0.58
C VAL A 21 -5.21 -2.36 1.43
N GLY A 22 -3.88 -2.21 1.40
CA GLY A 22 -2.95 -2.97 2.23
C GLY A 22 -3.18 -2.76 3.73
N ALA A 23 -3.45 -1.51 4.15
CA ALA A 23 -3.79 -1.18 5.52
C ALA A 23 -5.13 -1.80 5.94
N ALA A 24 -6.15 -1.76 5.07
CA ALA A 24 -7.43 -2.42 5.35
C ALA A 24 -7.28 -3.95 5.48
N MET A 25 -6.46 -4.58 4.63
CA MET A 25 -6.13 -6.00 4.74
C MET A 25 -5.34 -6.33 6.02
N LEU A 26 -4.41 -5.45 6.41
CA LEU A 26 -3.64 -5.60 7.64
C LEU A 26 -4.56 -5.54 8.87
N THR A 27 -5.39 -4.49 8.98
CA THR A 27 -6.29 -4.30 10.10
C THR A 27 -7.31 -5.43 10.20
N SER A 28 -7.88 -5.87 9.06
CA SER A 28 -8.79 -7.02 9.03
C SER A 28 -8.09 -8.32 9.41
N GLY A 29 -6.87 -8.57 8.92
CA GLY A 29 -6.07 -9.74 9.31
C GLY A 29 -5.77 -9.79 10.81
N ILE A 30 -5.32 -8.67 11.39
CA ILE A 30 -5.08 -8.54 12.84
C ILE A 30 -6.38 -8.75 13.63
N GLY A 31 -7.47 -8.08 13.23
CA GLY A 31 -8.78 -8.23 13.89
C GLY A 31 -9.31 -9.66 13.84
N LEU A 32 -9.10 -10.36 12.72
CA LEU A 32 -9.50 -11.77 12.58
C LEU A 32 -8.62 -12.70 13.44
N THR A 33 -7.37 -12.34 13.67
CA THR A 33 -6.45 -13.11 14.54
C THR A 33 -6.91 -13.09 16.00
N VAL A 34 -7.57 -12.02 16.44
CA VAL A 34 -8.16 -11.91 17.78
C VAL A 34 -9.36 -12.85 17.95
N LEU A 35 -10.14 -13.07 16.87
CA LEU A 35 -11.35 -13.90 16.89
C LEU A 35 -11.09 -15.39 16.60
N SER A 36 -10.04 -15.70 15.82
CA SER A 36 -9.63 -17.06 15.54
C SER A 36 -8.11 -17.13 15.40
N PRO A 37 -7.40 -17.78 16.33
CA PRO A 37 -5.93 -17.91 16.30
C PRO A 37 -5.45 -18.92 15.25
N LYS A 38 -6.23 -19.17 14.20
CA LYS A 38 -5.82 -20.00 13.08
C LYS A 38 -4.74 -19.27 12.28
N GLY A 39 -3.69 -19.97 11.88
CA GLY A 39 -2.54 -19.40 11.16
C GLY A 39 -2.89 -18.63 9.88
N VAL A 40 -4.06 -18.87 9.30
CA VAL A 40 -4.56 -18.17 8.09
C VAL A 40 -4.72 -16.66 8.32
N SER A 41 -5.16 -16.21 9.51
CA SER A 41 -5.27 -14.78 9.82
C SER A 41 -3.92 -14.09 9.92
N ALA A 42 -2.92 -14.79 10.48
CA ALA A 42 -1.56 -14.29 10.55
C ALA A 42 -0.95 -14.15 9.15
N VAL A 43 -1.18 -15.13 8.26
CA VAL A 43 -0.75 -15.06 6.85
C VAL A 43 -1.41 -13.88 6.13
N LEU A 44 -2.70 -13.64 6.37
CA LEU A 44 -3.41 -12.50 5.77
C LEU A 44 -2.88 -11.15 6.25
N ALA A 45 -2.58 -11.03 7.54
CA ALA A 45 -1.94 -9.83 8.11
C ALA A 45 -0.53 -9.63 7.55
N MET A 46 0.27 -10.69 7.43
CA MET A 46 1.61 -10.62 6.84
C MET A 46 1.56 -10.16 5.38
N LEU A 47 0.64 -10.69 4.57
CA LEU A 47 0.44 -10.26 3.18
C LEU A 47 0.01 -8.79 3.09
N GLY A 48 -0.93 -8.35 3.93
CA GLY A 48 -1.34 -6.95 4.02
C GLY A 48 -0.16 -6.02 4.33
N SER A 49 0.70 -6.42 5.28
CA SER A 49 1.90 -5.66 5.64
C SER A 49 2.89 -5.54 4.49
N LEU A 50 3.09 -6.62 3.74
CA LEU A 50 4.04 -6.68 2.64
C LEU A 50 3.59 -5.79 1.47
N ILE A 51 2.29 -5.79 1.17
CA ILE A 51 1.68 -4.94 0.14
C ILE A 51 1.78 -3.46 0.52
N SER A 52 1.43 -3.09 1.75
CA SER A 52 1.57 -1.70 2.23
C SER A 52 3.03 -1.25 2.22
N PHE A 53 3.95 -2.12 2.62
CA PHE A 53 5.38 -1.81 2.60
C PHE A 53 5.90 -1.57 1.19
N LEU A 54 5.65 -2.50 0.25
CA LEU A 54 6.05 -2.33 -1.15
C LEU A 54 5.47 -1.06 -1.76
N SER A 55 4.19 -0.79 -1.51
CA SER A 55 3.53 0.41 -2.04
C SER A 55 4.13 1.69 -1.48
N THR A 56 4.50 1.69 -0.21
CA THR A 56 5.20 2.83 0.42
C THR A 56 6.58 3.03 -0.20
N VAL A 57 7.34 1.95 -0.44
CA VAL A 57 8.64 2.02 -1.11
C VAL A 57 8.51 2.60 -2.51
N VAL A 58 7.57 2.11 -3.31
CA VAL A 58 7.31 2.65 -4.66
C VAL A 58 6.93 4.13 -4.62
N LEU A 59 6.13 4.54 -3.64
CA LEU A 59 5.72 5.93 -3.46
C LEU A 59 6.92 6.83 -3.12
N ILE A 60 7.79 6.40 -2.20
CA ILE A 60 9.04 7.10 -1.87
C ILE A 60 9.93 7.22 -3.09
N PHE A 61 10.12 6.14 -3.87
CA PHE A 61 10.92 6.20 -5.10
C PHE A 61 10.30 7.10 -6.17
N THR A 62 8.96 7.13 -6.26
CA THR A 62 8.25 8.02 -7.18
C THR A 62 8.48 9.47 -6.81
N TRP A 63 8.38 9.80 -5.51
CA TRP A 63 8.71 11.13 -4.99
C TRP A 63 10.16 11.51 -5.23
N LEU A 64 11.08 10.59 -4.96
CA LEU A 64 12.51 10.81 -5.18
C LEU A 64 12.81 11.07 -6.65
N ALA A 65 12.22 10.27 -7.56
CA ALA A 65 12.39 10.45 -9.00
C ALA A 65 11.84 11.80 -9.47
N LYS A 66 10.70 12.24 -8.93
CA LYS A 66 10.08 13.54 -9.22
C LYS A 66 10.98 14.70 -8.79
N GLU A 67 11.51 14.64 -7.57
CA GLU A 67 12.47 15.61 -7.03
C GLU A 67 13.76 15.67 -7.86
N PHE A 68 14.31 14.52 -8.29
CA PHE A 68 15.51 14.47 -9.14
C PHE A 68 15.26 14.93 -10.57
N LEU A 69 14.06 14.73 -11.13
CA LEU A 69 13.68 15.26 -12.45
C LEU A 69 13.33 16.74 -12.41
N GLY A 70 13.12 17.33 -11.23
CA GLY A 70 12.78 18.73 -11.05
C GLY A 70 11.36 19.10 -11.51
N GLU A 71 10.44 18.12 -11.49
CA GLU A 71 9.00 18.30 -11.76
C GLU A 71 8.17 18.56 -10.49
#